data_AF-A0A244CL82-F1
#
_entry.id   AF-A0A244CL82-F1
#
_cell.length_a   1.000
_cell.length_b   1.000
_cell.length_c   1.000
_cell.angle_alpha   90.00
_cell.angle_beta   90.00
_cell.angle_gamma   90.00
#
_symmetry.space_group_name_H-M   'P 1'
#
loop_
_entity.id
_entity.type
_entity.pdbx_description
1 polymer ?
#
loop_
_entity_poly.entity_id
_entity_poly.type
_entity_poly.pdbx_seq_one_letter_code
_entity_poly.pdbx_strand_id
1 'polypeptide(L)'
;MLTTLTFACVMAQAEPVFAVKADIYQLENEITIDSKIEETLKSKAPIHQPRLIAALGKTALIEIGSTERLTALEVLTTPNGTHYNAAMKLKDKVDGKWESITSFMPNIPNGQTVYFSRNIDNSVWLIKLSGTRYESAQLGQASFKN
;
A
#
# COMPACT_ATOMS: atom_id res chain seq x y z
N MET A 1 -49.81 -36.33 0.40
CA MET A 1 -49.15 -35.15 -0.20
C MET A 1 -47.71 -35.14 0.30
N LEU A 2 -46.74 -35.17 -0.61
CA LEU A 2 -45.31 -35.19 -0.26
C LEU A 2 -44.81 -33.74 -0.30
N THR A 3 -44.42 -33.19 0.85
CA THR A 3 -43.93 -31.81 0.97
C THR A 3 -42.43 -31.80 0.72
N THR A 4 -42.00 -31.28 -0.43
CA THR A 4 -40.58 -31.11 -0.75
C THR A 4 -40.05 -29.86 -0.04
N LEU A 5 -39.03 -30.03 0.80
CA LEU A 5 -38.36 -28.95 1.50
C LEU A 5 -37.21 -28.42 0.62
N THR A 6 -37.37 -27.27 0.00
CA THR A 6 -36.33 -26.64 -0.83
C THR A 6 -35.40 -25.82 0.06
N PHE A 7 -34.19 -26.33 0.32
CA PHE A 7 -33.13 -25.55 0.97
C PHE A 7 -32.54 -24.58 -0.06
N ALA A 8 -32.91 -23.30 0.04
CA ALA A 8 -32.22 -22.22 -0.67
C ALA A 8 -30.88 -21.95 0.02
N CYS A 9 -29.80 -22.52 -0.52
CA CYS A 9 -28.45 -22.21 -0.06
C CYS A 9 -28.07 -20.83 -0.60
N VAL A 10 -28.24 -19.78 0.22
CA VAL A 10 -27.70 -18.45 -0.10
C VAL A 10 -26.18 -18.57 0.03
N MET A 11 -25.47 -18.78 -1.07
CA MET A 11 -24.01 -18.70 -1.06
C MET A 11 -23.66 -17.25 -0.74
N ALA A 12 -23.26 -16.97 0.51
CA ALA A 12 -22.66 -15.71 0.88
C ALA A 12 -21.37 -15.56 0.06
N GLN A 13 -21.46 -14.83 -1.04
CA GLN A 13 -20.32 -14.58 -1.90
C GLN A 13 -19.37 -13.66 -1.15
N ALA A 14 -18.17 -14.15 -0.85
CA ALA A 14 -17.17 -13.34 -0.17
C ALA A 14 -16.88 -12.09 -1.00
N GLU A 15 -16.86 -10.93 -0.34
CA GLU A 15 -16.59 -9.68 -1.04
C GLU A 15 -15.09 -9.59 -1.38
N PRO A 16 -14.75 -9.25 -2.63
CA PRO A 16 -13.37 -9.06 -3.02
C PRO A 16 -12.78 -7.85 -2.30
N VAL A 17 -11.48 -7.95 -2.01
CA VAL A 17 -10.72 -6.92 -1.29
C VAL A 17 -9.43 -6.62 -2.02
N PHE A 18 -8.76 -5.55 -1.58
CA PHE A 18 -7.42 -5.20 -2.03
C PHE A 18 -6.46 -5.23 -0.86
N ALA A 19 -5.46 -6.10 -0.92
CA ALA A 19 -4.40 -6.16 0.07
C ALA A 19 -3.28 -5.21 -0.35
N VAL A 20 -2.98 -4.23 0.51
CA VAL A 20 -1.93 -3.24 0.29
C VAL A 20 -0.79 -3.52 1.25
N LYS A 21 0.43 -3.48 0.74
CA LYS A 21 1.66 -3.64 1.50
C LYS A 21 2.62 -2.51 1.13
N ALA A 22 3.18 -1.85 2.13
CA ALA A 22 4.27 -0.90 1.93
C ALA A 22 5.49 -1.37 2.73
N ASP A 23 6.58 -1.70 2.05
CA ASP A 23 7.88 -1.96 2.67
C ASP A 23 8.70 -0.68 2.64
N ILE A 24 9.14 -0.21 3.80
CA ILE A 24 9.77 1.10 3.96
C ILE A 24 11.21 0.90 4.36
N TYR A 25 12.10 1.53 3.62
CA TYR A 25 13.53 1.43 3.79
C TYR A 25 14.10 2.80 4.05
N GLN A 26 15.09 2.85 4.94
CA GLN A 26 15.99 3.98 5.06
C GLN A 26 17.34 3.56 4.47
N LEU A 27 17.69 4.19 3.36
CA LEU A 27 18.90 3.92 2.60
C LEU A 27 19.89 5.07 2.77
N GLU A 28 21.17 4.81 2.52
CA GLU A 28 22.19 5.86 2.42
C GLU A 28 22.00 6.65 1.11
N ASN A 29 22.41 7.92 1.10
CA ASN A 29 22.07 8.93 0.07
C ASN A 29 22.52 8.57 -1.37
N GLU A 30 23.34 7.54 -1.54
CA GLU A 30 23.94 7.14 -2.82
C GLU A 30 23.00 6.30 -3.72
N ILE A 31 21.86 5.83 -3.22
CA ILE A 31 20.96 4.96 -3.98
C ILE A 31 19.82 5.78 -4.61
N THR A 32 20.08 6.30 -5.81
CA THR A 32 19.12 7.13 -6.59
C THR A 32 18.81 6.58 -7.99
N ILE A 33 19.31 5.39 -8.35
CA ILE A 33 19.10 4.79 -9.66
C ILE A 33 18.04 3.69 -9.59
N ASP A 34 16.88 3.92 -10.21
CA ASP A 34 15.73 3.01 -10.24
C ASP A 34 16.08 1.57 -10.63
N SER A 35 17.02 1.39 -11.57
CA SER A 35 17.44 0.06 -12.06
C SER A 35 18.20 -0.78 -11.03
N LYS A 36 18.68 -0.19 -9.93
CA LYS A 36 19.42 -0.88 -8.86
C LYS A 36 18.63 -1.02 -7.56
N ILE A 37 17.40 -0.50 -7.50
CA ILE A 37 16.60 -0.52 -6.26
C ILE A 37 16.40 -1.94 -5.78
N GLU A 38 15.84 -2.83 -6.60
CA GLU A 38 15.52 -4.21 -6.20
C GLU A 38 16.76 -5.00 -5.77
N GLU A 39 17.89 -4.80 -6.45
CA GLU A 39 19.16 -5.43 -6.07
C GLU A 39 19.64 -4.94 -4.70
N THR A 40 19.58 -3.64 -4.47
CA THR A 40 19.94 -3.02 -3.19
C THR A 40 19.06 -3.51 -2.04
N LEU A 41 17.76 -3.71 -2.30
CA LEU A 41 16.82 -4.15 -1.29
C LEU A 41 17.00 -5.61 -0.85
N LYS A 42 17.68 -6.47 -1.63
CA LYS A 42 17.92 -7.88 -1.26
C LYS A 42 18.74 -8.03 0.03
N SER A 43 19.60 -7.07 0.34
CA SER A 43 20.49 -7.10 1.51
C SER A 43 20.01 -6.22 2.67
N LYS A 44 18.84 -5.58 2.54
CA LYS A 44 18.30 -4.64 3.52
C LYS A 44 16.94 -5.11 4.02
N ALA A 45 16.75 -5.06 5.33
CA ALA A 45 15.43 -5.23 5.93
C ALA A 45 14.69 -3.89 5.93
N PRO A 46 13.38 -3.87 5.62
CA PRO A 46 12.58 -2.67 5.80
C PRO A 46 12.48 -2.29 7.28
N ILE A 47 12.49 -0.99 7.56
CA ILE A 47 12.33 -0.42 8.90
C ILE A 47 10.87 -0.44 9.37
N HIS A 48 9.94 -0.39 8.42
CA HIS A 48 8.50 -0.51 8.66
C HIS A 48 7.83 -1.29 7.53
N GLN A 49 6.79 -2.06 7.86
CA GLN A 49 6.04 -2.89 6.90
C GLN A 49 4.53 -2.85 7.14
N PRO A 50 3.88 -1.67 7.11
CA PRO A 50 2.43 -1.59 7.25
C PRO A 50 1.72 -2.36 6.14
N ARG A 51 0.63 -3.02 6.52
CA ARG A 51 -0.20 -3.86 5.68
C ARG A 51 -1.66 -3.59 6.02
N LEU A 52 -2.52 -3.48 5.01
CA LEU A 52 -3.95 -3.30 5.23
C LEU A 52 -4.78 -4.02 4.19
N ILE A 53 -6.01 -4.35 4.58
CA ILE A 53 -7.04 -4.83 3.66
C ILE A 53 -8.01 -3.68 3.42
N ALA A 54 -8.18 -3.32 2.15
CA ALA A 54 -9.09 -2.28 1.70
C ALA A 54 -10.29 -2.90 0.98
N ALA A 55 -11.48 -2.34 1.21
CA ALA A 55 -12.61 -2.59 0.33
C ALA A 55 -12.34 -1.98 -1.06
N LEU A 56 -12.85 -2.61 -2.13
CA LEU A 56 -12.70 -2.08 -3.48
C LEU A 56 -13.45 -0.75 -3.65
N GLY A 57 -12.91 0.16 -4.47
CA GLY A 57 -13.53 1.47 -4.72
C GLY A 57 -13.41 2.45 -3.54
N LYS A 58 -12.66 2.09 -2.49
CA LYS A 58 -12.44 2.92 -1.30
C LYS A 58 -10.98 3.34 -1.20
N THR A 59 -10.77 4.48 -0.54
CA THR A 59 -9.43 4.95 -0.16
C THR A 59 -9.00 4.22 1.11
N ALA A 60 -7.80 3.68 1.07
CA ALA A 60 -7.08 3.22 2.24
C ALA A 60 -5.90 4.14 2.52
N LEU A 61 -5.62 4.36 3.81
CA LEU A 61 -4.61 5.29 4.26
C LEU A 61 -3.63 4.59 5.19
N ILE A 62 -2.34 4.75 4.90
CA ILE A 62 -1.24 4.35 5.78
C ILE A 62 -0.54 5.63 6.23
N GLU A 63 -0.56 5.93 7.52
CA GLU A 63 0.17 7.06 8.10
C GLU A 63 1.31 6.57 8.97
N ILE A 64 2.47 7.20 8.80
CA ILE A 64 3.73 6.81 9.45
C ILE A 64 4.52 8.06 9.71
N GLY A 65 5.04 8.21 10.92
CA GLY A 65 5.88 9.35 11.22
C GLY A 65 6.07 9.58 12.72
N SER A 66 6.61 10.75 13.01
CA SER A 66 6.88 11.28 14.33
C SER A 66 6.17 12.62 14.53
N THR A 67 6.44 13.29 15.64
CA THR A 67 5.90 14.63 15.93
C THR A 67 6.39 15.71 14.96
N GLU A 68 7.54 15.51 14.33
CA GLU A 68 8.18 16.49 13.43
C GLU A 68 7.99 16.15 11.94
N ARG A 69 7.53 14.94 11.63
CA ARG A 69 7.42 14.45 10.25
C ARG A 69 6.33 13.41 10.10
N LEU A 70 5.48 13.54 9.09
CA LEU A 70 4.41 12.58 8.78
C LEU A 70 4.47 12.22 7.29
N THR A 71 4.43 10.92 7.01
CA THR A 71 4.21 10.35 5.68
C THR A 71 2.84 9.70 5.65
N ALA A 72 1.99 10.12 4.73
CA ALA A 72 0.70 9.53 4.46
C ALA A 72 0.70 8.91 3.06
N LEU A 73 0.39 7.63 2.97
CA LEU A 73 0.23 6.90 1.72
C LEU A 73 -1.25 6.55 1.53
N GLU A 74 -1.86 7.20 0.56
CA GLU A 74 -3.25 6.97 0.17
C GLU A 74 -3.28 6.03 -1.03
N VAL A 75 -4.06 4.96 -0.92
CA VAL A 75 -4.29 4.00 -1.99
C VAL A 75 -5.78 3.96 -2.29
N LEU A 76 -6.16 4.34 -3.50
CA LEU A 76 -7.54 4.30 -3.98
C LEU A 76 -7.67 3.26 -5.08
N THR A 77 -8.46 2.23 -4.83
CA THR A 77 -8.68 1.16 -5.80
C THR A 77 -9.87 1.49 -6.70
N THR A 78 -9.83 0.98 -7.93
CA THR A 78 -11.01 0.94 -8.79
C THR A 78 -12.08 0.00 -8.20
N PRO A 79 -13.39 0.21 -8.47
CA PRO A 79 -14.45 -0.66 -7.94
C PRO A 79 -14.30 -2.14 -8.31
N ASN A 80 -13.68 -2.44 -9.45
CA ASN A 80 -13.38 -3.81 -9.87
C ASN A 80 -11.99 -4.30 -9.43
N GLY A 81 -11.18 -3.43 -8.82
CA GLY A 81 -9.83 -3.73 -8.32
C GLY A 81 -8.81 -4.09 -9.40
N THR A 82 -9.06 -3.71 -10.66
CA THR A 82 -8.11 -3.95 -11.78
C THR A 82 -6.91 -3.02 -11.74
N HIS A 83 -7.12 -1.81 -11.21
CA HIS A 83 -6.10 -0.79 -11.02
C HIS A 83 -6.27 -0.09 -9.66
N TYR A 84 -5.22 0.59 -9.21
CA TYR A 84 -5.22 1.48 -8.06
C TYR A 84 -4.43 2.76 -8.34
N ASN A 85 -4.77 3.83 -7.63
CA ASN A 85 -4.01 5.06 -7.59
C ASN A 85 -3.28 5.12 -6.24
N ALA A 86 -2.06 5.64 -6.23
CA ALA A 86 -1.30 5.86 -5.02
C ALA A 86 -0.88 7.33 -4.92
N ALA A 87 -1.12 7.95 -3.76
CA ALA A 87 -0.63 9.28 -3.45
C ALA A 87 0.22 9.22 -2.18
N MET A 88 1.44 9.73 -2.24
CA MET A 88 2.29 9.92 -1.08
C MET A 88 2.28 11.41 -0.71
N LYS A 89 1.85 11.72 0.51
CA LYS A 89 1.90 13.05 1.10
C LYS A 89 2.94 13.04 2.22
N LEU A 90 4.00 13.82 2.08
CA LEU A 90 4.89 14.11 3.19
C LEU A 90 4.51 15.44 3.81
N LYS A 91 4.59 15.50 5.14
CA LYS A 91 4.51 16.72 5.93
C LYS A 91 5.74 16.81 6.83
N ASP A 92 6.42 17.94 6.80
CA ASP A 92 7.59 18.25 7.61
C ASP A 92 7.30 19.47 8.47
N LYS A 93 7.74 19.46 9.72
CA LYS A 93 7.67 20.65 10.57
C LYS A 93 8.97 21.44 10.44
N VAL A 94 8.90 22.61 9.81
CA VAL A 94 10.02 23.54 9.62
C VAL A 94 9.69 24.83 10.38
N ASP A 95 10.56 25.23 11.30
CA ASP A 95 10.36 26.40 12.18
C ASP A 95 8.98 26.42 12.88
N GLY A 96 8.51 25.25 13.29
CA GLY A 96 7.23 25.07 13.97
C GLY A 96 5.99 25.04 13.06
N LYS A 97 6.15 25.21 11.74
CA LYS A 97 5.06 25.17 10.75
C LYS A 97 5.12 23.91 9.89
N TRP A 98 3.96 23.39 9.50
CA TRP A 98 3.88 22.25 8.59
C TRP A 98 4.04 22.68 7.13
N GLU A 99 5.02 22.12 6.45
CA GLU A 99 5.16 22.15 5.00
C GLU A 99 4.77 20.79 4.42
N SER A 100 4.23 20.75 3.20
CA SER A 100 3.80 19.49 2.59
C SER A 100 4.18 19.36 1.13
N ILE A 101 4.56 18.15 0.74
CA ILE A 101 4.85 17.76 -0.65
C ILE A 101 4.02 16.52 -0.96
N THR A 102 3.45 16.46 -2.17
CA THR A 102 2.64 15.34 -2.63
C THR A 102 3.19 14.77 -3.93
N SER A 103 3.33 13.44 -3.99
CA SER A 103 3.60 12.67 -5.20
C SER A 103 2.38 11.81 -5.52
N PHE A 104 2.00 11.71 -6.79
CA PHE A 104 0.82 10.97 -7.23
C PHE A 104 1.13 10.07 -8.41
N MET A 105 0.69 8.81 -8.33
CA MET A 105 0.80 7.81 -9.38
C MET A 105 -0.58 7.22 -9.67
N PRO A 106 -1.19 7.56 -10.83
CA PRO A 106 -2.48 7.01 -11.21
C PRO A 106 -2.36 5.67 -11.92
N ASN A 107 -3.47 4.93 -11.93
CA ASN A 107 -3.72 3.78 -12.81
C ASN A 107 -2.65 2.68 -12.75
N ILE A 108 -2.19 2.36 -11.55
CA ILE A 108 -1.25 1.27 -11.30
C ILE A 108 -2.01 -0.06 -11.42
N PRO A 109 -1.62 -0.98 -12.32
CA PRO A 109 -2.20 -2.31 -12.43
C PRO A 109 -2.19 -3.11 -11.13
N ASN A 110 -3.23 -3.91 -10.93
CA ASN A 110 -3.28 -4.92 -9.88
C ASN A 110 -2.03 -5.82 -9.89
N GLY A 111 -1.42 -6.02 -8.72
CA GLY A 111 -0.20 -6.82 -8.53
C GLY A 111 1.10 -6.09 -8.89
N GLN A 112 1.03 -4.89 -9.48
CA GLN A 112 2.23 -4.12 -9.78
C GLN A 112 2.78 -3.45 -8.53
N THR A 113 4.12 -3.46 -8.43
CA THR A 113 4.87 -2.71 -7.42
C THR A 113 5.28 -1.35 -7.99
N VAL A 114 5.19 -0.31 -7.16
CA VAL A 114 5.74 1.02 -7.44
C VAL A 114 6.63 1.49 -6.31
N TYR A 115 7.48 2.46 -6.63
CA TYR A 115 8.46 3.03 -5.71
C TYR A 115 8.20 4.51 -5.50
N PHE A 116 8.19 4.92 -4.23
CA PHE A 116 8.29 6.32 -3.86
C PHE A 116 9.59 6.52 -3.11
N SER A 117 10.41 7.46 -3.54
CA SER A 117 11.64 7.81 -2.84
C SER A 117 11.64 9.28 -2.48
N ARG A 118 12.33 9.60 -1.37
CA ARG A 118 12.66 10.98 -1.03
C ARG A 118 13.94 11.03 -0.22
N ASN A 119 14.75 12.04 -0.52
CA ASN A 119 15.91 12.38 0.30
C ASN A 119 15.43 13.11 1.55
N ILE A 120 15.84 12.60 2.70
CA ILE A 120 15.57 13.12 4.03
C ILE A 120 16.91 13.17 4.77
N ASP A 121 17.39 14.38 5.02
CA ASP A 121 18.72 14.66 5.58
C ASP A 121 19.81 13.92 4.78
N ASN A 122 20.57 13.03 5.42
CA ASN A 122 21.62 12.23 4.79
C ASN A 122 21.15 10.82 4.35
N SER A 123 19.84 10.61 4.23
CA SER A 123 19.25 9.29 3.90
C SER A 123 18.20 9.39 2.80
N VAL A 124 17.99 8.30 2.06
CA VAL A 124 16.85 8.14 1.16
C VAL A 124 15.80 7.28 1.85
N TRP A 125 14.62 7.84 2.04
CA TRP A 125 13.44 7.05 2.41
C TRP A 125 12.83 6.48 1.15
N LEU A 126 12.81 5.16 1.05
CA LEU A 126 12.24 4.45 -0.08
C LEU A 126 11.03 3.62 0.40
N ILE A 127 9.90 3.80 -0.25
CA ILE A 127 8.66 3.06 -0.02
C ILE A 127 8.41 2.19 -1.24
N LYS A 128 8.51 0.88 -1.06
CA LYS A 128 8.09 -0.14 -2.02
C LYS A 128 6.61 -0.46 -1.74
N LEU A 129 5.72 0.05 -2.59
CA LEU A 129 4.28 -0.17 -2.48
C LEU A 129 3.84 -1.27 -3.44
N SER A 130 3.13 -2.27 -2.93
CA SER A 130 2.41 -3.24 -3.74
C SER A 130 0.95 -3.36 -3.31
N GLY A 131 0.11 -3.72 -4.27
CA GLY A 131 -1.32 -3.84 -4.07
C GLY A 131 -1.90 -4.96 -4.93
N THR A 132 -2.61 -5.89 -4.30
CA THR A 132 -3.17 -7.08 -4.98
C THR A 132 -4.63 -7.30 -4.61
N ARG A 133 -5.48 -7.51 -5.62
CA ARG A 133 -6.88 -7.89 -5.47
C ARG A 133 -7.00 -9.37 -5.09
N TYR A 134 -7.85 -9.66 -4.12
CA TYR A 134 -8.22 -11.00 -3.70
C TYR A 134 -9.74 -11.17 -3.71
N GLU A 135 -10.21 -12.39 -3.97
CA GLU A 135 -11.66 -12.70 -4.01
C GLU A 135 -12.33 -12.73 -2.64
N SER A 136 -11.55 -12.63 -1.54
CA SER A 136 -12.09 -12.57 -0.19
C SER A 136 -11.13 -11.92 0.79
N ALA A 137 -11.67 -11.39 1.88
CA ALA A 137 -10.88 -10.86 3.00
C ALA A 137 -9.92 -11.90 3.58
N GLN A 138 -10.33 -13.18 3.66
CA GLN A 138 -9.49 -14.27 4.16
C GLN A 138 -8.28 -14.50 3.26
N LEU A 139 -8.48 -14.53 1.94
CA LEU A 139 -7.37 -14.67 0.98
C LEU A 139 -6.43 -13.46 1.05
N GLY A 140 -6.99 -12.25 1.15
CA GLY A 140 -6.20 -11.04 1.32
C GLY A 140 -5.36 -11.06 2.59
N GLN A 141 -5.92 -11.44 3.74
CA GLN A 141 -5.19 -11.53 5.01
C GLN A 141 -4.11 -12.62 4.98
N ALA A 142 -4.41 -13.76 4.34
CA ALA A 142 -3.45 -14.85 4.19
C ALA A 142 -2.22 -14.42 3.36
N SER A 143 -2.40 -13.52 2.39
CA SER A 143 -1.30 -13.00 1.56
C SER A 143 -0.21 -12.30 2.35
N PHE A 144 -0.51 -11.78 3.56
CA PHE A 144 0.49 -11.14 4.40
C PHE A 144 1.38 -12.12 5.17
N LYS A 145 1.00 -13.40 5.28
CA LYS A 145 1.81 -14.37 6.03
C LYS A 145 2.92 -15.01 5.19
N ASN A 146 2.87 -14.78 3.87
CA ASN A 146 3.80 -15.29 2.87
C ASN A 146 4.72 -14.16 2.38
#